data_AF-A0A1T1HCK1-F1
#
_entry.id   AF-A0A1T1HCK1-F1
#
_cell.length_a   1.000
_cell.length_b   1.000
_cell.length_c   1.000
_cell.angle_alpha   90.00
_cell.angle_beta   90.00
_cell.angle_gamma   90.00
#
_symmetry.space_group_name_H-M   'P 1'
#
loop_
_entity.id
_entity.type
_entity.pdbx_description
1 polymer ?
#
loop_
_entity_poly.entity_id
_entity_poly.type
_entity_poly.pdbx_seq_one_letter_code
_entity_poly.pdbx_strand_id
1 'polypeptide(L)'
;MNQFWLMLESRQAIRVDPFLIKGLKKRGAHFGLSINHGDLPDLSDELLSSISFIRAPSEHYLRRNLNLQVDGSWRCIASEVDSEKLYTQLREQGINSIQGRYLPKPETTDIKQFPSNKLIALEILNLLGDVNVSLEDLENLIVQDLQLYYKLLRFINSAYYNFNRKISNIKEALIYLGLNSLRSISLVIALSESTTRSPDLFYLALTRARMCELLAKSHGWPNESIFFNAGLISLLDVLLDIPMDTILPELPLSAAIKDAVLKFEGRTGAALQCAIYYEHVDWQKIEDSQFDKDLAHSAYLEASR
;
A
#
# COMPACT_ATOMS: atom_id res chain seq x y z
N MET A 1 -21.59 18.20 -19.91
CA MET A 1 -22.09 17.33 -21.00
C MET A 1 -22.03 15.91 -20.50
N ASN A 2 -23.14 15.18 -20.49
CA ASN A 2 -23.15 13.78 -20.06
C ASN A 2 -22.48 12.93 -21.12
N GLN A 3 -21.29 12.41 -20.82
CA GLN A 3 -20.73 11.29 -21.60
C GLN A 3 -21.47 10.01 -21.20
N PHE A 4 -21.80 9.18 -22.18
CA PHE A 4 -22.44 7.89 -21.96
C PHE A 4 -21.97 6.86 -22.97
N TRP A 5 -22.07 5.59 -22.60
CA TRP A 5 -21.56 4.47 -23.39
C TRP A 5 -22.70 3.69 -24.02
N LEU A 6 -22.55 3.34 -25.29
CA LEU A 6 -23.47 2.47 -26.01
C LEU A 6 -22.71 1.25 -26.52
N MET A 7 -23.23 0.08 -26.20
CA MET A 7 -22.69 -1.20 -26.64
C MET A 7 -23.55 -1.76 -27.77
N LEU A 8 -22.92 -2.03 -28.90
CA LEU A 8 -23.54 -2.71 -30.03
C LEU A 8 -23.28 -4.21 -29.86
N GLU A 9 -24.32 -5.00 -29.58
CA GLU A 9 -24.22 -6.45 -29.50
C GLU A 9 -24.46 -7.09 -30.87
N SER A 10 -23.48 -7.83 -31.38
CA SER A 10 -23.68 -8.70 -32.53
C SER A 10 -24.44 -9.96 -32.10
N ARG A 11 -25.77 -9.93 -32.20
CA ARG A 11 -26.59 -11.16 -32.22
C ARG A 11 -26.96 -11.57 -33.65
N GLN A 12 -26.96 -10.62 -34.59
CA GLN A 12 -27.19 -10.77 -36.05
C GLN A 12 -26.44 -9.64 -36.78
N ALA A 13 -26.37 -9.70 -38.13
CA ALA A 13 -25.72 -8.69 -38.97
C ALA A 13 -26.15 -7.27 -38.58
N ILE A 14 -25.20 -6.52 -38.01
CA ILE A 14 -25.48 -5.19 -37.46
C ILE A 14 -25.54 -4.19 -38.61
N ARG A 15 -26.75 -3.78 -39.01
CA ARG A 15 -26.94 -2.58 -39.83
C ARG A 15 -27.15 -1.38 -38.91
N VAL A 16 -26.11 -0.58 -38.69
CA VAL A 16 -26.26 0.68 -37.95
C VAL A 16 -26.43 1.83 -38.93
N ASP A 17 -27.42 2.69 -38.69
CA ASP A 17 -27.60 3.94 -39.43
C ASP A 17 -26.44 4.92 -39.10
N PRO A 18 -25.62 5.34 -40.09
CA PRO A 18 -24.52 6.28 -39.87
C PRO A 18 -24.99 7.64 -39.31
N PHE A 19 -26.19 8.10 -39.66
CA PHE A 19 -26.73 9.37 -39.16
C PHE A 19 -27.04 9.31 -37.67
N LEU A 20 -27.52 8.15 -37.19
CA LEU A 20 -27.80 7.92 -35.77
C LEU A 20 -26.51 7.96 -34.94
N ILE A 21 -25.45 7.27 -35.38
CA ILE A 21 -24.14 7.30 -34.70
C ILE A 21 -23.60 8.72 -34.61
N LYS A 22 -23.64 9.47 -35.73
CA LYS A 22 -23.16 10.84 -35.80
C LYS A 22 -23.94 11.77 -34.86
N GLY A 23 -25.26 11.61 -34.78
CA GLY A 23 -26.12 12.36 -33.86
C GLY A 23 -25.82 12.06 -32.39
N LEU A 24 -25.60 10.79 -32.05
CA LEU A 24 -25.27 10.35 -30.68
C LEU A 24 -23.86 10.79 -30.26
N LYS A 25 -22.86 10.73 -31.14
CA LYS A 25 -21.52 11.27 -30.88
C LYS A 25 -21.56 12.76 -30.55
N LYS A 26 -22.35 13.56 -31.28
CA LYS A 26 -22.54 15.00 -30.98
C LYS A 26 -23.11 15.25 -29.58
N ARG A 27 -23.77 14.26 -28.97
CA ARG A 27 -24.30 14.31 -27.61
C ARG A 27 -23.34 13.73 -26.55
N GLY A 28 -22.14 13.30 -26.95
CA GLY A 28 -21.12 12.75 -26.05
C GLY A 28 -21.13 11.23 -25.91
N ALA A 29 -21.77 10.50 -26.84
CA ALA A 29 -21.78 9.04 -26.82
C ALA A 29 -20.43 8.44 -27.25
N HIS A 30 -19.95 7.46 -26.47
CA HIS A 30 -18.86 6.57 -26.84
C HIS A 30 -19.41 5.20 -27.21
N PHE A 31 -18.85 4.57 -28.25
CA PHE A 31 -19.36 3.31 -28.80
C PHE A 31 -18.38 2.17 -28.56
N GLY A 32 -18.91 1.05 -28.08
CA GLY A 32 -18.22 -0.22 -28.02
C GLY A 32 -18.93 -1.25 -28.88
N LEU A 33 -18.18 -2.12 -29.54
CA LEU A 33 -18.73 -3.29 -30.23
C LEU A 33 -18.44 -4.53 -29.41
N SER A 34 -19.46 -5.35 -29.14
CA SER A 34 -19.30 -6.65 -28.49
C SER A 34 -19.78 -7.76 -29.42
N ILE A 35 -18.87 -8.65 -29.77
CA ILE A 35 -19.13 -9.85 -30.55
C ILE A 35 -19.15 -11.01 -29.56
N ASN A 36 -20.25 -11.74 -29.53
CA ASN A 36 -20.37 -12.92 -28.66
C ASN A 36 -20.18 -14.21 -29.47
N HIS A 37 -20.76 -14.29 -30.67
CA HIS A 37 -20.63 -15.44 -31.57
C HIS A 37 -20.70 -15.00 -33.04
N GLY A 38 -20.11 -15.79 -33.94
CA GLY A 38 -20.16 -15.57 -35.40
C GLY A 38 -19.05 -14.66 -35.94
N ASP A 39 -19.01 -14.47 -37.26
CA ASP A 39 -18.03 -13.62 -37.92
C ASP A 39 -18.21 -12.14 -37.57
N LEU A 40 -17.17 -11.34 -37.79
CA LEU A 40 -17.33 -9.90 -37.68
C LEU A 40 -18.39 -9.44 -38.67
N PRO A 41 -19.34 -8.60 -38.23
CA PRO A 41 -20.20 -7.90 -39.17
C PRO A 41 -19.32 -7.06 -40.10
N ASP A 42 -19.78 -6.85 -41.33
CA ASP A 42 -19.15 -5.91 -42.25
C ASP A 42 -19.33 -4.48 -41.68
N LEU A 43 -18.26 -3.94 -41.11
CA LEU A 43 -18.26 -2.62 -40.48
C LEU A 43 -17.64 -1.65 -41.48
N SER A 44 -18.40 -0.66 -41.92
CA SER A 44 -17.84 0.41 -42.75
C SER A 44 -16.72 1.16 -42.03
N ASP A 45 -15.75 1.70 -42.79
CA ASP A 45 -14.63 2.49 -42.24
C ASP A 45 -15.10 3.68 -41.37
N GLU A 46 -16.25 4.29 -41.72
CA GLU A 46 -16.89 5.36 -40.94
C GLU A 46 -17.36 4.90 -39.55
N LEU A 47 -17.78 3.64 -39.45
CA LEU A 47 -18.24 3.06 -38.20
C LEU A 47 -17.06 2.59 -37.35
N LEU A 48 -16.03 2.00 -37.98
CA LEU A 48 -14.76 1.64 -37.33
C LEU A 48 -14.07 2.85 -36.71
N SER A 49 -13.98 3.97 -37.44
CA SER A 49 -13.45 5.25 -36.91
C SER A 49 -14.29 5.85 -35.76
N SER A 50 -15.47 5.28 -35.52
CA SER A 50 -16.38 5.73 -34.47
C SER A 50 -16.44 4.86 -33.23
N ILE A 51 -15.84 3.67 -33.29
CA ILE A 51 -15.77 2.75 -32.17
C ILE A 51 -14.56 3.10 -31.29
N SER A 52 -14.76 3.05 -29.98
CA SER A 52 -13.71 3.27 -28.97
C SER A 52 -13.12 1.95 -28.44
N PHE A 53 -13.85 0.84 -28.50
CA PHE A 53 -13.32 -0.49 -28.20
C PHE A 53 -14.11 -1.60 -28.89
N ILE A 54 -13.45 -2.72 -29.18
CA ILE A 54 -14.07 -3.94 -29.69
C ILE A 54 -13.76 -5.08 -28.73
N ARG A 55 -14.80 -5.77 -28.28
CA ARG A 55 -14.71 -7.03 -27.53
C ARG A 55 -15.11 -8.19 -28.43
N ALA A 56 -14.29 -9.24 -28.50
CA ALA A 56 -14.59 -10.47 -29.24
C ALA A 56 -13.95 -11.69 -28.56
N PRO A 57 -14.41 -12.93 -28.83
CA PRO A 57 -13.73 -14.14 -28.37
C PRO A 57 -12.27 -14.21 -28.85
N SER A 58 -11.39 -14.77 -28.02
CA SER A 58 -9.95 -14.86 -28.28
C SER A 58 -9.61 -15.48 -29.64
N GLU A 59 -10.45 -16.38 -30.15
CA GLU A 59 -10.25 -17.03 -31.45
C GLU A 59 -10.18 -16.05 -32.62
N HIS A 60 -10.93 -14.93 -32.58
CA HIS A 60 -10.93 -13.93 -33.65
C HIS A 60 -9.58 -13.22 -33.78
N TYR A 61 -8.92 -13.04 -32.65
CA TYR A 61 -7.60 -12.43 -32.59
C TYR A 61 -6.51 -13.41 -33.00
N LEU A 62 -6.61 -14.66 -32.55
CA LEU A 62 -5.64 -15.71 -32.88
C LEU A 62 -5.64 -16.11 -34.35
N ARG A 63 -6.81 -16.17 -34.99
CA ARG A 63 -6.93 -16.61 -36.40
C ARG A 63 -6.44 -15.57 -37.41
N ARG A 64 -6.00 -14.38 -36.97
CA ARG A 64 -5.62 -13.25 -37.85
C ARG A 64 -6.72 -12.82 -38.83
N ASN A 65 -7.97 -13.28 -38.65
CA ASN A 65 -9.13 -12.82 -39.41
C ASN A 65 -9.40 -11.32 -39.18
N LEU A 66 -8.82 -10.77 -38.12
CA LEU A 66 -8.74 -9.36 -37.86
C LEU A 66 -7.48 -8.77 -38.50
N ASN A 67 -7.54 -8.42 -39.79
CA ASN A 67 -6.66 -7.42 -40.41
C ASN A 67 -6.95 -6.01 -39.88
N LEU A 68 -7.27 -5.92 -38.60
CA LEU A 68 -7.41 -4.70 -37.87
C LEU A 68 -5.98 -4.28 -37.51
N GLN A 69 -5.31 -3.64 -38.47
CA GLN A 69 -4.11 -2.87 -38.19
C GLN A 69 -4.40 -2.03 -36.95
N VAL A 70 -3.58 -2.24 -35.92
CA VAL A 70 -3.66 -1.60 -34.60
C VAL A 70 -3.24 -0.12 -34.71
N ASP A 71 -3.66 0.52 -35.79
CA ASP A 71 -3.36 1.90 -36.11
C ASP A 71 -4.48 2.77 -35.55
N GLY A 72 -4.30 3.09 -34.26
CA GLY A 72 -4.74 4.35 -33.69
C GLY A 72 -6.24 4.57 -33.56
N SER A 73 -6.86 4.04 -32.50
CA SER A 73 -7.80 4.80 -31.61
C SER A 73 -8.67 3.90 -30.74
N TRP A 74 -8.85 2.64 -31.11
CA TRP A 74 -9.82 1.75 -30.47
C TRP A 74 -9.14 0.61 -29.71
N ARG A 75 -9.65 0.29 -28.50
CA ARG A 75 -9.08 -0.74 -27.62
C ARG A 75 -9.63 -2.13 -27.98
N CYS A 76 -8.76 -3.10 -28.22
CA CYS A 76 -9.15 -4.51 -28.39
C CYS A 76 -9.28 -5.20 -27.03
N ILE A 77 -10.39 -5.92 -26.80
CA ILE A 77 -10.65 -6.72 -25.61
C ILE A 77 -10.91 -8.17 -26.02
N ALA A 78 -9.95 -9.06 -25.77
CA ALA A 78 -10.14 -10.49 -26.00
C ALA A 78 -10.95 -11.11 -24.85
N SER A 79 -12.11 -11.70 -25.16
CA SER A 79 -12.93 -12.44 -24.20
C SER A 79 -12.68 -13.95 -24.25
N GLU A 80 -13.16 -14.68 -23.24
CA GLU A 80 -13.03 -16.15 -23.10
C GLU A 80 -11.58 -16.61 -22.85
N VAL A 81 -10.80 -15.75 -22.20
CA VAL A 81 -9.42 -16.08 -21.83
C VAL A 81 -9.40 -16.82 -20.49
N ASP A 82 -9.46 -18.14 -20.56
CA ASP A 82 -9.61 -19.02 -19.40
C ASP A 82 -8.34 -19.86 -19.09
N SER A 83 -7.23 -19.63 -19.80
CA SER A 83 -5.95 -20.31 -19.54
C SER A 83 -4.73 -19.39 -19.69
N GLU A 84 -3.66 -19.72 -18.97
CA GLU A 84 -2.36 -19.05 -19.06
C GLU A 84 -1.81 -19.06 -20.49
N LYS A 85 -1.86 -20.23 -21.15
CA LYS A 85 -1.40 -20.38 -22.53
C LYS A 85 -2.08 -19.38 -23.48
N LEU A 86 -3.39 -19.22 -23.34
CA LEU A 86 -4.17 -18.31 -24.17
C LEU A 86 -3.86 -16.84 -23.86
N TYR A 87 -3.66 -16.51 -22.57
CA TYR A 87 -3.24 -15.18 -22.14
C TYR A 87 -1.88 -14.79 -22.73
N THR A 88 -0.88 -15.67 -22.63
CA THR A 88 0.47 -15.41 -23.14
C THR A 88 0.46 -15.23 -24.66
N GLN A 89 -0.26 -16.08 -25.38
CA GLN A 89 -0.40 -15.96 -26.85
C GLN A 89 -1.03 -14.64 -27.29
N LEU A 90 -2.05 -14.15 -26.58
CA LEU A 90 -2.68 -12.86 -26.89
C LEU A 90 -1.76 -11.67 -26.59
N ARG A 91 -0.97 -11.76 -25.51
CA ARG A 91 0.04 -10.75 -25.15
C ARG A 91 1.15 -10.64 -26.20
N GLU A 92 1.66 -11.78 -26.69
CA GLU A 92 2.65 -11.83 -27.78
C GLU A 92 2.13 -11.18 -29.07
N GLN A 93 0.80 -11.18 -29.28
CA GLN A 93 0.15 -10.52 -30.41
C GLN A 93 -0.17 -9.03 -30.16
N GLY A 94 0.24 -8.47 -29.02
CA GLY A 94 0.04 -7.05 -28.68
C GLY A 94 -1.36 -6.72 -28.13
N ILE A 95 -2.15 -7.72 -27.75
CA ILE A 95 -3.50 -7.52 -27.20
C ILE A 95 -3.41 -7.40 -25.69
N ASN A 96 -3.59 -6.16 -25.22
CA ASN A 96 -3.35 -5.81 -23.82
C ASN A 96 -4.60 -5.81 -22.94
N SER A 97 -5.80 -5.85 -23.54
CA SER A 97 -7.05 -5.91 -22.78
C SER A 97 -7.68 -7.29 -22.94
N ILE A 98 -7.93 -7.94 -21.81
CA ILE A 98 -8.33 -9.34 -21.74
C ILE A 98 -9.49 -9.50 -20.74
N GLN A 99 -10.42 -10.40 -21.03
CA GLN A 99 -11.55 -10.75 -20.20
C GLN A 99 -11.75 -12.27 -20.18
N GLY A 100 -11.77 -12.87 -19.00
CA GLY A 100 -12.00 -14.31 -18.85
C GLY A 100 -11.80 -14.74 -17.41
N ARG A 101 -11.78 -16.06 -17.18
CA ARG A 101 -11.61 -16.67 -15.86
C ARG A 101 -10.14 -16.79 -15.46
N TYR A 102 -9.22 -16.66 -16.42
CA TYR A 102 -7.79 -16.62 -16.10
C TYR A 102 -7.45 -15.26 -15.49
N LEU A 103 -7.02 -15.30 -14.23
CA LEU A 103 -6.49 -14.17 -13.48
C LEU A 103 -4.96 -14.22 -13.59
N PRO A 104 -4.33 -13.47 -14.52
CA PRO A 104 -2.88 -13.39 -14.57
C PRO A 104 -2.37 -12.87 -13.22
N LYS A 105 -1.44 -13.61 -12.62
CA LYS A 105 -0.65 -13.04 -11.52
C LYS A 105 0.10 -11.82 -12.10
N PRO A 106 0.11 -10.67 -11.42
CA PRO A 106 0.84 -9.51 -11.92
C PRO A 106 2.29 -9.94 -12.20
N GLU A 107 2.74 -9.74 -13.44
CA GLU A 107 4.13 -9.91 -13.81
C GLU A 107 4.92 -8.90 -12.97
N THR A 108 5.58 -9.40 -11.92
CA THR A 108 6.51 -8.61 -11.13
C THR A 108 7.69 -8.34 -12.03
N THR A 109 7.66 -7.21 -12.73
CA THR A 109 8.87 -6.67 -13.35
C THR A 109 9.87 -6.39 -12.25
N ASP A 110 10.87 -7.26 -12.17
CA ASP A 110 12.11 -7.04 -11.45
C ASP A 110 12.77 -5.75 -11.96
N ILE A 111 12.42 -4.63 -11.32
CA ILE A 111 13.23 -3.44 -11.03
C ILE A 111 12.38 -2.66 -10.00
N LYS A 112 12.77 -2.72 -8.72
CA LYS A 112 12.19 -1.92 -7.64
C LYS A 112 12.45 -0.43 -7.90
N GLN A 113 11.61 0.22 -8.69
CA GLN A 113 11.41 1.67 -8.52
C GLN A 113 10.55 1.85 -7.27
N PHE A 114 11.19 2.29 -6.19
CA PHE A 114 10.48 2.71 -5.00
C PHE A 114 9.54 3.88 -5.38
N PRO A 115 8.20 3.76 -5.22
CA PRO A 115 7.34 4.93 -5.33
C PRO A 115 7.85 6.02 -4.37
N SER A 116 7.76 7.29 -4.75
CA SER A 116 8.31 8.47 -4.06
C SER A 116 8.16 8.45 -2.53
N ASN A 117 7.06 7.90 -2.03
CA ASN A 117 6.72 7.86 -0.60
C ASN A 117 7.54 6.79 0.16
N LYS A 118 8.03 5.75 -0.53
CA LYS A 118 8.98 4.77 0.03
C LYS A 118 10.40 5.34 0.14
N LEU A 119 10.79 6.29 -0.73
CA LEU A 119 12.09 6.97 -0.61
C LEU A 119 12.14 7.83 0.65
N ILE A 120 11.08 8.60 0.91
CA ILE A 120 10.96 9.39 2.14
C ILE A 120 10.95 8.49 3.38
N ALA A 121 10.23 7.35 3.35
CA ALA A 121 10.27 6.38 4.45
C ALA A 121 11.67 5.80 4.69
N LEU A 122 12.41 5.49 3.63
CA LEU A 122 13.81 5.01 3.71
C LEU A 122 14.77 6.10 4.20
N GLU A 123 14.56 7.35 3.80
CA GLU A 123 15.33 8.47 4.30
C GLU A 123 15.04 8.71 5.78
N ILE A 124 13.78 8.67 6.22
CA ILE A 124 13.42 8.75 7.66
C ILE A 124 14.02 7.57 8.44
N LEU A 125 14.07 6.37 7.85
CA LEU A 125 14.77 5.21 8.44
C LEU A 125 16.26 5.46 8.63
N ASN A 126 16.92 6.08 7.64
CA ASN A 126 18.31 6.50 7.78
C ASN A 126 18.49 7.53 8.89
N LEU A 127 17.54 8.46 9.06
CA LEU A 127 17.56 9.43 10.15
C LEU A 127 17.35 8.80 11.55
N LEU A 128 16.73 7.63 11.65
CA LEU A 128 16.54 6.92 12.92
C LEU A 128 17.83 6.27 13.46
N GLY A 129 18.75 5.89 12.57
CA GLY A 129 20.01 5.25 12.92
C GLY A 129 21.15 6.20 13.30
N ASP A 130 21.04 7.49 12.92
CA ASP A 130 22.12 8.47 13.09
C ASP A 130 21.91 9.37 14.32
N VAL A 131 22.91 9.38 15.20
CA VAL A 131 22.97 10.17 16.44
C VAL A 131 23.26 11.66 16.14
N ASN A 132 23.80 11.98 14.95
CA ASN A 132 24.21 13.33 14.56
C ASN A 132 23.20 14.08 13.69
N VAL A 133 22.09 13.44 13.30
CA VAL A 133 21.08 14.08 12.44
C VAL A 133 20.45 15.27 13.15
N SER A 134 20.46 16.42 12.47
CA SER A 134 19.94 17.66 13.01
C SER A 134 18.41 17.73 12.89
N LEU A 135 17.84 18.65 13.65
CA LEU A 135 16.41 18.98 13.59
C LEU A 135 15.93 19.34 12.19
N GLU A 136 16.77 20.10 11.51
CA GLU A 136 16.47 20.76 10.26
C GLU A 136 16.43 19.74 9.13
N ASP A 137 17.23 18.67 9.24
CA ASP A 137 17.21 17.57 8.28
C ASP A 137 15.87 16.82 8.31
N LEU A 138 15.36 16.50 9.51
CA LEU A 138 14.06 15.83 9.65
C LEU A 138 12.89 16.73 9.22
N GLU A 139 12.93 18.01 9.59
CA GLU A 139 11.90 18.98 9.19
C GLU A 139 11.89 19.17 7.67
N ASN A 140 13.05 19.36 7.05
CA ASN A 140 13.18 19.50 5.60
C ASN A 140 12.66 18.27 4.86
N LEU A 141 12.94 17.08 5.39
CA LEU A 141 12.49 15.82 4.79
C LEU A 141 10.96 15.65 4.86
N ILE A 142 10.36 15.98 6.01
CA ILE A 142 8.91 15.88 6.22
C ILE A 142 8.17 16.96 5.40
N VAL A 143 8.71 18.17 5.30
CA VAL A 143 8.08 19.29 4.57
C VAL A 143 8.08 19.07 3.06
N GLN A 144 9.01 18.28 2.53
CA GLN A 144 9.02 17.89 1.11
C GLN A 144 7.80 17.06 0.71
N ASP A 145 7.10 16.43 1.67
CA ASP A 145 5.87 15.70 1.45
C ASP A 145 4.72 16.29 2.27
N LEU A 146 3.89 17.10 1.60
CA LEU A 146 2.73 17.76 2.20
C LEU A 146 1.71 16.78 2.78
N GLN A 147 1.64 15.54 2.28
CA GLN A 147 0.70 14.53 2.76
C GLN A 147 1.20 13.89 4.06
N LEU A 148 2.49 13.55 4.11
CA LEU A 148 3.18 13.11 5.32
C LEU A 148 3.13 14.19 6.42
N TYR A 149 3.47 15.44 6.08
CA TYR A 149 3.42 16.59 6.99
C TYR A 149 2.05 16.76 7.63
N TYR A 150 0.98 16.73 6.82
CA TYR A 150 -0.39 16.90 7.32
C TYR A 150 -0.84 15.74 8.21
N LYS A 151 -0.53 14.50 7.83
CA LYS A 151 -0.87 13.31 8.63
C LYS A 151 -0.11 13.29 9.95
N LEU A 152 1.16 13.67 9.95
CA LEU A 152 1.97 13.79 11.15
C LEU A 152 1.35 14.80 12.11
N LEU A 153 1.05 16.01 11.67
CA LEU A 153 0.38 17.01 12.52
C LEU A 153 -0.99 16.55 12.99
N ARG A 154 -1.77 15.88 12.14
CA ARG A 154 -3.09 15.35 12.53
C ARG A 154 -2.98 14.23 13.57
N PHE A 155 -1.98 13.36 13.45
CA PHE A 155 -1.71 12.28 14.40
C PHE A 155 -1.24 12.84 15.75
N ILE A 156 -0.32 13.81 15.73
CA ILE A 156 0.16 14.51 16.93
C ILE A 156 -0.99 15.23 17.65
N ASN A 157 -1.94 15.78 16.90
CA ASN A 157 -3.13 16.45 17.45
C ASN A 157 -4.31 15.50 17.72
N SER A 158 -4.12 14.19 17.60
CA SER A 158 -5.17 13.22 17.90
C SER A 158 -5.38 13.09 19.41
N ALA A 159 -6.49 12.47 19.80
CA ALA A 159 -6.81 12.21 21.19
C ALA A 159 -5.72 11.42 21.94
N TYR A 160 -4.89 10.67 21.20
CA TYR A 160 -3.78 9.86 21.71
C TYR A 160 -2.74 10.68 22.50
N TYR A 161 -2.33 11.85 22.01
CA TYR A 161 -1.38 12.72 22.74
C TYR A 161 -2.05 13.73 23.67
N ASN A 162 -3.37 13.90 23.54
CA ASN A 162 -4.22 14.70 24.41
C ASN A 162 -3.63 16.08 24.81
N PHE A 163 -3.04 16.79 23.86
CA PHE A 163 -2.45 18.11 24.13
C PHE A 163 -3.53 19.16 24.44
N ASN A 164 -3.31 19.96 25.49
CA ASN A 164 -4.19 21.09 25.85
C ASN A 164 -4.25 22.20 24.78
N ARG A 165 -3.39 22.14 23.76
CA ARG A 165 -3.38 23.05 22.60
C ARG A 165 -3.05 22.28 21.33
N LYS A 166 -3.54 22.76 20.19
CA LYS A 166 -3.19 22.18 18.88
C LYS A 166 -1.77 22.55 18.47
N ILE A 167 -0.96 21.54 18.17
CA ILE A 167 0.36 21.64 17.59
C ILE A 167 0.24 22.04 16.11
N SER A 168 0.91 23.12 15.71
CA SER A 168 0.70 23.73 14.40
C SER A 168 1.85 23.50 13.41
N ASN A 169 3.02 23.06 13.89
CA ASN A 169 4.20 22.82 13.07
C ASN A 169 5.14 21.76 13.69
N ILE A 170 6.12 21.29 12.89
CA ILE A 170 7.04 20.21 13.26
C ILE A 170 8.03 20.62 14.36
N LYS A 171 8.51 21.88 14.36
CA LYS A 171 9.35 22.41 15.45
C LYS A 171 8.63 22.35 16.79
N GLU A 172 7.35 22.68 16.81
CA GLU A 172 6.52 22.59 18.00
C GLU A 172 6.31 21.13 18.41
N ALA A 173 5.97 20.25 17.46
CA ALA A 173 5.82 18.81 17.70
C ALA A 173 7.07 18.20 18.35
N LEU A 174 8.25 18.60 17.89
CA LEU A 174 9.51 18.19 18.46
C LEU A 174 9.66 18.65 19.92
N ILE A 175 9.36 19.90 20.24
CA ILE A 175 9.49 20.41 21.62
C ILE A 175 8.63 19.58 22.58
N TYR A 176 7.47 19.11 22.12
CA TYR A 176 6.55 18.31 22.93
C TYR A 176 6.86 16.81 22.97
N LEU A 177 7.34 16.23 21.87
CA LEU A 177 7.50 14.77 21.73
C LEU A 177 8.96 14.30 21.85
N GLY A 178 9.91 15.20 21.62
CA GLY A 178 11.32 14.86 21.44
C GLY A 178 11.63 14.30 20.04
N LEU A 179 12.91 14.38 19.66
CA LEU A 179 13.40 14.00 18.33
C LEU A 179 13.16 12.53 18.00
N ASN A 180 13.39 11.63 18.95
CA ASN A 180 13.26 10.18 18.73
C ASN A 180 11.79 9.77 18.48
N SER A 181 10.85 10.30 19.26
CA SER A 181 9.42 10.06 19.06
C SER A 181 8.95 10.60 17.71
N LEU A 182 9.37 11.82 17.36
CA LEU A 182 9.02 12.44 16.10
C LEU A 182 9.55 11.63 14.90
N ARG A 183 10.80 11.17 14.94
CA ARG A 183 11.38 10.29 13.90
C ARG A 183 10.58 9.00 13.75
N SER A 184 10.23 8.37 14.87
CA SER A 184 9.51 7.10 14.91
C SER A 184 8.10 7.22 14.34
N ILE A 185 7.36 8.27 14.71
CA ILE A 185 6.02 8.53 14.17
C ILE A 185 6.09 8.88 12.68
N SER A 186 7.06 9.70 12.28
CA SER A 186 7.26 10.08 10.87
C SER A 186 7.51 8.85 10.01
N LEU A 187 8.29 7.89 10.53
CA LEU A 187 8.51 6.60 9.87
C LEU A 187 7.19 5.85 9.66
N VAL A 188 6.40 5.68 10.72
CA VAL A 188 5.11 4.96 10.65
C VAL A 188 4.19 5.57 9.61
N ILE A 189 4.11 6.89 9.57
CA ILE A 189 3.21 7.60 8.66
C ILE A 189 3.73 7.52 7.22
N ALA A 190 5.04 7.63 7.01
CA ALA A 190 5.63 7.48 5.67
C ALA A 190 5.42 6.06 5.13
N LEU A 191 5.57 5.05 5.98
CA LEU A 191 5.27 3.66 5.62
C LEU A 191 3.78 3.45 5.36
N SER A 192 2.90 4.14 6.09
CA SER A 192 1.45 4.02 5.93
C SER A 192 0.93 4.37 4.54
N GLU A 193 1.61 5.28 3.86
CA GLU A 193 1.25 5.71 2.50
C GLU A 193 1.54 4.66 1.44
N SER A 194 2.47 3.75 1.73
CA SER A 194 2.89 2.72 0.79
C SER A 194 2.02 1.46 0.84
N THR A 195 1.03 1.40 1.75
CA THR A 195 0.27 0.19 2.05
C THR A 195 -1.23 0.44 1.96
N THR A 196 -1.97 -0.45 1.31
CA THR A 196 -3.45 -0.47 1.33
C THR A 196 -4.02 -1.04 2.64
N ARG A 197 -3.19 -1.17 3.69
CA ARG A 197 -3.52 -1.88 4.93
C ARG A 197 -4.35 -1.02 5.88
N SER A 198 -5.10 -1.68 6.77
CA SER A 198 -6.09 -1.01 7.61
C SER A 198 -5.45 -0.07 8.63
N PRO A 199 -6.15 1.02 9.01
CA PRO A 199 -5.77 1.88 10.14
C PRO A 199 -5.39 1.12 11.41
N ASP A 200 -6.00 -0.05 11.63
CA ASP A 200 -5.83 -0.87 12.83
C ASP A 200 -4.41 -1.42 13.00
N LEU A 201 -3.71 -1.72 11.89
CA LEU A 201 -2.31 -2.17 11.93
C LEU A 201 -1.36 -1.07 12.43
N PHE A 202 -1.69 0.19 12.17
CA PHE A 202 -0.93 1.33 12.68
C PHE A 202 -1.16 1.53 14.16
N TYR A 203 -2.41 1.45 14.61
CA TYR A 203 -2.73 1.49 16.03
C TYR A 203 -2.04 0.35 16.79
N LEU A 204 -2.04 -0.86 16.23
CA LEU A 204 -1.33 -1.99 16.80
C LEU A 204 0.18 -1.71 16.96
N ALA A 205 0.85 -1.18 15.93
CA ALA A 205 2.28 -0.88 15.98
C ALA A 205 2.61 0.17 17.06
N LEU A 206 1.77 1.20 17.20
CA LEU A 206 1.95 2.27 18.17
C LEU A 206 1.66 1.79 19.60
N THR A 207 0.57 1.07 19.80
CA THR A 207 0.23 0.48 21.09
C THR A 207 1.33 -0.50 21.53
N ARG A 208 1.84 -1.34 20.62
CA ARG A 208 2.95 -2.24 20.91
C ARG A 208 4.24 -1.49 21.29
N ALA A 209 4.60 -0.47 20.52
CA ALA A 209 5.75 0.39 20.79
C ALA A 209 5.65 1.04 22.17
N ARG A 210 4.50 1.66 22.47
CA ARG A 210 4.26 2.34 23.73
C ARG A 210 4.23 1.37 24.92
N MET A 211 3.65 0.19 24.74
CA MET A 211 3.68 -0.85 25.76
C MET A 211 5.11 -1.28 26.08
N CYS A 212 5.96 -1.52 25.07
CA CYS A 212 7.36 -1.88 25.27
C CYS A 212 8.13 -0.82 26.08
N GLU A 213 7.89 0.46 25.78
CA GLU A 213 8.46 1.60 26.50
C GLU A 213 8.03 1.62 27.98
N LEU A 214 6.72 1.45 28.24
CA LEU A 214 6.16 1.44 29.59
C LEU A 214 6.64 0.25 30.43
N LEU A 215 6.78 -0.92 29.81
CA LEU A 215 7.36 -2.10 30.45
C LEU A 215 8.81 -1.84 30.88
N ALA A 216 9.61 -1.20 30.02
CA ALA A 216 11.00 -0.84 30.32
C ALA A 216 11.09 0.18 31.45
N LYS A 217 10.26 1.22 31.40
CA LYS A 217 10.17 2.27 32.42
C LYS A 217 9.82 1.70 33.79
N SER A 218 8.84 0.80 33.84
CA SER A 218 8.39 0.16 35.08
C SER A 218 9.47 -0.74 35.69
N HIS A 219 10.34 -1.33 34.86
CA HIS A 219 11.50 -2.10 35.30
C HIS A 219 12.74 -1.25 35.61
N GLY A 220 12.70 0.07 35.37
CA GLY A 220 13.85 0.96 35.54
C GLY A 220 14.98 0.69 34.54
N TRP A 221 14.67 0.13 33.36
CA TRP A 221 15.68 -0.08 32.34
C TRP A 221 16.03 1.23 31.62
N PRO A 222 17.32 1.49 31.37
CA PRO A 222 17.73 2.70 30.68
C PRO A 222 17.36 2.64 29.20
N ASN A 223 17.28 3.81 28.56
CA ASN A 223 17.09 3.96 27.12
C ASN A 223 15.74 3.42 26.62
N GLU A 224 14.66 3.88 27.25
CA GLU A 224 13.25 3.55 26.93
C GLU A 224 12.93 3.66 25.43
N SER A 225 13.57 4.60 24.72
CA SER A 225 13.40 4.76 23.27
C SER A 225 13.81 3.55 22.44
N ILE A 226 14.76 2.72 22.89
CA ILE A 226 15.12 1.47 22.21
C ILE A 226 13.94 0.48 22.24
N PHE A 227 13.19 0.44 23.34
CA PHE A 227 12.04 -0.45 23.51
C PHE A 227 10.86 0.01 22.66
N PHE A 228 10.60 1.32 22.64
CA PHE A 228 9.62 1.91 21.74
C PHE A 228 9.92 1.54 20.28
N ASN A 229 11.16 1.77 19.84
CA ASN A 229 11.58 1.50 18.46
C ASN A 229 11.44 0.02 18.10
N ALA A 230 11.80 -0.90 18.99
CA ALA A 230 11.65 -2.34 18.74
C ALA A 230 10.17 -2.73 18.58
N GLY A 231 9.28 -2.24 19.44
CA GLY A 231 7.83 -2.46 19.30
C GLY A 231 7.28 -1.94 17.98
N LEU A 232 7.74 -0.77 17.54
CA LEU A 232 7.33 -0.17 16.29
C LEU A 232 7.83 -0.94 15.06
N ILE A 233 9.11 -1.31 15.08
CA ILE A 233 9.79 -1.99 13.96
C ILE A 233 9.26 -3.42 13.78
N SER A 234 8.75 -4.03 14.84
CA SER A 234 8.26 -5.41 14.84
C SER A 234 7.07 -5.71 13.92
N LEU A 235 6.44 -4.69 13.31
CA LEU A 235 5.37 -4.86 12.32
C LEU A 235 5.77 -4.40 10.91
N LEU A 236 7.03 -4.01 10.69
CA LEU A 236 7.48 -3.54 9.37
C LEU A 236 7.31 -4.58 8.27
N ASP A 237 7.50 -5.86 8.58
CA ASP A 237 7.31 -6.96 7.63
C ASP A 237 5.86 -7.07 7.16
N VAL A 238 4.92 -6.99 8.10
CA VAL A 238 3.48 -6.99 7.83
C VAL A 238 3.05 -5.73 7.08
N LEU A 239 3.61 -4.57 7.44
CA LEU A 239 3.32 -3.31 6.77
C LEU A 239 3.86 -3.31 5.33
N LEU A 240 5.14 -3.65 5.14
CA LEU A 240 5.82 -3.56 3.85
C LEU A 240 5.55 -4.74 2.91
N ASP A 241 4.97 -5.83 3.42
CA ASP A 241 4.82 -7.11 2.70
C ASP A 241 6.18 -7.68 2.24
N ILE A 242 7.19 -7.53 3.09
CA ILE A 242 8.57 -7.98 2.88
C ILE A 242 9.01 -8.76 4.13
N PRO A 243 9.66 -9.92 4.02
CA PRO A 243 10.17 -10.66 5.18
C PRO A 243 11.08 -9.81 6.09
N MET A 244 10.91 -9.90 7.41
CA MET A 244 11.66 -9.09 8.39
C MET A 244 13.18 -9.30 8.30
N ASP A 245 13.61 -10.51 7.99
CA ASP A 245 15.01 -10.90 7.77
C ASP A 245 15.65 -10.19 6.56
N THR A 246 14.83 -9.73 5.61
CA THR A 246 15.25 -8.96 4.43
C THR A 246 15.25 -7.46 4.74
N ILE A 247 14.40 -7.00 5.66
CA ILE A 247 14.28 -5.59 6.03
C ILE A 247 15.44 -5.15 6.93
N LEU A 248 15.67 -5.85 8.06
CA LEU A 248 16.59 -5.38 9.09
C LEU A 248 18.07 -5.25 8.71
N PRO A 249 18.64 -6.06 7.79
CA PRO A 249 20.02 -5.88 7.33
C PRO A 249 20.25 -4.51 6.68
N GLU A 250 19.27 -4.02 5.94
CA GLU A 250 19.32 -2.76 5.20
C GLU A 250 19.13 -1.54 6.10
N LEU A 251 18.70 -1.73 7.36
CA LEU A 251 18.45 -0.63 8.28
C LEU A 251 19.67 -0.36 9.19
N PRO A 252 20.06 0.91 9.40
CA PRO A 252 21.15 1.30 10.29
C PRO A 252 20.71 1.26 11.78
N LEU A 253 20.17 0.14 12.24
CA LEU A 253 19.69 -0.07 13.61
C LEU A 253 20.77 -0.72 14.49
N SER A 254 20.67 -0.47 15.79
CA SER A 254 21.55 -1.12 16.77
C SER A 254 21.32 -2.64 16.81
N ALA A 255 22.35 -3.40 17.16
CA ALA A 255 22.26 -4.85 17.34
C ALA A 255 21.14 -5.23 18.33
N ALA A 256 20.98 -4.45 19.40
CA ALA A 256 19.92 -4.64 20.39
C ALA A 256 18.50 -4.61 19.79
N ILE A 257 18.23 -3.75 18.80
CA ILE A 257 16.93 -3.72 18.12
C ILE A 257 16.81 -4.89 17.14
N LYS A 258 17.88 -5.20 16.38
CA LYS A 258 17.87 -6.30 15.41
C LYS A 258 17.65 -7.65 16.10
N ASP A 259 18.37 -7.91 17.19
CA ASP A 259 18.24 -9.14 17.98
C ASP A 259 16.88 -9.22 18.69
N ALA A 260 16.34 -8.09 19.18
CA ALA A 260 15.01 -8.06 19.76
C ALA A 260 13.92 -8.43 18.75
N VAL A 261 13.97 -7.87 17.54
CA VAL A 261 12.92 -8.05 16.53
C VAL A 261 13.04 -9.41 15.82
N LEU A 262 14.24 -9.92 15.54
CA LEU A 262 14.42 -11.21 14.85
C LEU A 262 14.38 -12.42 15.79
N LYS A 263 14.93 -12.27 17.00
CA LYS A 263 15.21 -13.40 17.90
C LYS A 263 14.51 -13.28 19.25
N PHE A 264 13.87 -12.15 19.54
CA PHE A 264 13.32 -11.84 20.86
C PHE A 264 14.36 -11.91 21.99
N GLU A 265 15.61 -11.55 21.69
CA GLU A 265 16.73 -11.62 22.64
C GLU A 265 16.92 -10.32 23.44
N GLY A 266 17.47 -10.46 24.65
CA GLY A 266 17.78 -9.35 25.55
C GLY A 266 16.54 -8.71 26.20
N ARG A 267 16.77 -7.63 26.95
CA ARG A 267 15.70 -6.89 27.67
C ARG A 267 14.64 -6.37 26.69
N THR A 268 15.10 -5.81 25.57
CA THR A 268 14.25 -5.27 24.51
C THR A 268 13.41 -6.36 23.86
N GLY A 269 14.00 -7.52 23.54
CA GLY A 269 13.30 -8.66 23.00
C GLY A 269 12.25 -9.23 23.96
N ALA A 270 12.58 -9.31 25.25
CA ALA A 270 11.63 -9.76 26.26
C ALA A 270 10.41 -8.83 26.40
N ALA A 271 10.61 -7.51 26.41
CA ALA A 271 9.50 -6.54 26.44
C ALA A 271 8.61 -6.65 25.19
N LEU A 272 9.24 -6.77 24.02
CA LEU A 272 8.53 -6.96 22.75
C LEU A 272 7.70 -8.25 22.77
N GLN A 273 8.29 -9.34 23.27
CA GLN A 273 7.63 -10.63 23.33
C GLN A 273 6.43 -10.61 24.30
N CYS A 274 6.56 -9.92 25.44
CA CYS A 274 5.46 -9.70 26.37
C CYS A 274 4.29 -8.94 25.72
N ALA A 275 4.58 -7.87 24.97
CA ALA A 275 3.55 -7.13 24.24
C ALA A 275 2.81 -8.02 23.21
N ILE A 276 3.55 -8.85 22.47
CA ILE A 276 2.98 -9.81 21.52
C ILE A 276 2.13 -10.87 22.23
N TYR A 277 2.58 -11.41 23.37
CA TYR A 277 1.79 -12.36 24.15
C TYR A 277 0.48 -11.74 24.62
N TYR A 278 0.52 -10.48 25.04
CA TYR A 278 -0.68 -9.77 25.49
C TYR A 278 -1.69 -9.60 24.36
N GLU A 279 -1.24 -9.19 23.17
CA GLU A 279 -2.08 -9.05 21.97
C GLU A 279 -2.70 -10.38 21.52
N HIS A 280 -1.98 -11.49 21.71
CA HIS A 280 -2.45 -12.84 21.40
C HIS A 280 -3.21 -13.52 22.55
N VAL A 281 -3.38 -12.86 23.69
CA VAL A 281 -4.09 -13.42 24.86
C VAL A 281 -3.37 -14.66 25.43
N ASP A 282 -2.04 -14.73 25.27
CA ASP A 282 -1.16 -15.82 25.72
C ASP A 282 -0.79 -15.67 27.22
N TRP A 283 -1.80 -15.67 28.09
CA TRP A 283 -1.67 -15.38 29.52
C TRP A 283 -0.63 -16.21 30.27
N GLN A 284 -0.53 -17.49 29.92
CA GLN A 284 0.43 -18.41 30.56
C GLN A 284 1.88 -17.97 30.28
N LYS A 285 2.17 -17.55 29.04
CA LYS A 285 3.51 -17.12 28.65
C LYS A 285 3.91 -15.79 29.30
N ILE A 286 2.93 -14.94 29.64
CA ILE A 286 3.18 -13.72 30.41
C ILE A 286 3.56 -14.09 31.84
N GLU A 287 2.80 -14.97 32.50
CA GLU A 287 3.13 -15.46 33.86
C GLU A 287 4.49 -16.16 33.94
N ASP A 288 4.86 -16.89 32.90
CA ASP A 288 6.16 -17.57 32.81
C ASP A 288 7.30 -16.59 32.44
N SER A 289 6.98 -15.34 32.10
CA SER A 289 7.95 -14.30 31.77
C SER A 289 8.38 -13.50 33.00
N GLN A 290 9.33 -12.58 32.80
CA GLN A 290 9.74 -11.63 33.84
C GLN A 290 8.73 -10.49 34.09
N PHE A 291 7.65 -10.42 33.30
CA PHE A 291 6.60 -9.42 33.44
C PHE A 291 5.36 -10.07 34.06
N ASP A 292 4.87 -9.56 35.19
CA ASP A 292 3.62 -10.05 35.74
C ASP A 292 2.40 -9.59 34.90
N LYS A 293 1.26 -10.27 35.09
CA LYS A 293 0.02 -9.98 34.35
C LYS A 293 -0.52 -8.58 34.60
N ASP A 294 -0.42 -8.08 35.82
CA ASP A 294 -0.99 -6.78 36.21
C ASP A 294 -0.21 -5.63 35.56
N LEU A 295 1.11 -5.77 35.50
CA LEU A 295 2.01 -4.86 34.79
C LEU A 295 1.77 -4.91 33.29
N ALA A 296 1.69 -6.10 32.68
CA ALA A 296 1.40 -6.21 31.25
C ALA A 296 0.04 -5.58 30.89
N HIS A 297 -0.98 -5.84 31.70
CA HIS A 297 -2.32 -5.29 31.52
C HIS A 297 -2.36 -3.76 31.67
N SER A 298 -1.75 -3.23 32.73
CA SER A 298 -1.69 -1.79 32.97
C SER A 298 -0.90 -1.06 31.89
N ALA A 299 0.25 -1.61 31.47
CA ALA A 299 1.05 -1.06 30.38
C ALA A 299 0.28 -1.03 29.05
N TYR A 300 -0.45 -2.10 28.71
CA TYR A 300 -1.26 -2.14 27.49
C TYR A 300 -2.43 -1.14 27.52
N LEU A 301 -3.13 -1.05 28.66
CA LEU A 301 -4.23 -0.09 28.82
C LEU A 301 -3.74 1.36 28.72
N GLU A 302 -2.59 1.69 29.31
CA GLU A 302 -1.98 3.01 29.18
C GLU A 302 -1.49 3.28 27.75
N ALA A 303 -0.93 2.27 27.08
CA ALA A 303 -0.49 2.36 25.69
C ALA A 303 -1.64 2.50 24.67
N SER A 304 -2.87 2.15 25.07
CA SER A 304 -4.07 2.20 24.22
C SER A 304 -4.92 3.45 24.43
N ARG A 305 -4.53 4.35 25.34
CA ARG A 305 -5.17 5.64 25.60
C ARG A 305 -4.64 6.71 24.66
#